data_AF-A0A847N9J3-F1
#
_entry.id   AF-A0A847N9J3-F1
#
_cell.length_a   1.000
_cell.length_b   1.000
_cell.length_c   1.000
_cell.angle_alpha   90.00
_cell.angle_beta   90.00
_cell.angle_gamma   90.00
#
_symmetry.space_group_name_H-M   'P 1'
#
loop_
_entity.id
_entity.type
_entity.pdbx_description
1 polymer ?
#
loop_
_entity_poly.entity_id
_entity_poly.type
_entity_poly.pdbx_seq_one_letter_code
_entity_poly.pdbx_strand_id
1 'polypeptide(L)'
;MLLVGNGKLITRNEEIPIIENGCVAIDGKKIAEVGLTEKLKEKYAGARFIDAKGKLIMPGFINTHMHYYSTFARGIANDSPPAKKFSDILKGLWWRLDKVLTLEDVYYS
;
A
#
# COMPACT_ATOMS: atom_id res chain seq x y z
N MET A 1 -19.92 9.47 5.88
CA MET A 1 -19.06 8.87 6.92
C MET A 1 -18.96 7.36 6.70
N LEU A 2 -17.75 6.82 6.78
CA LEU A 2 -17.46 5.38 6.75
C LEU A 2 -16.75 5.00 8.05
N LEU A 3 -17.14 3.88 8.66
CA LEU A 3 -16.47 3.25 9.79
C LEU A 3 -15.86 1.92 9.34
N VAL A 4 -14.59 1.68 9.67
CA VAL A 4 -13.96 0.36 9.59
C VAL A 4 -13.62 -0.05 11.02
N GLY A 5 -14.22 -1.11 11.54
CA GLY A 5 -14.15 -1.42 12.98
C GLY A 5 -14.12 -2.91 13.30
N ASN A 6 -14.12 -3.24 14.60
CA ASN A 6 -13.94 -4.57 15.20
C ASN A 6 -12.59 -5.24 14.90
N GLY A 7 -11.65 -4.54 14.28
CA GLY A 7 -10.32 -5.06 14.00
C GLY A 7 -9.29 -4.61 15.04
N LYS A 8 -8.16 -5.32 15.09
CA LYS A 8 -6.98 -4.81 15.80
C LYS A 8 -6.47 -3.60 15.04
N LEU A 9 -6.47 -2.41 15.64
CA LEU A 9 -6.06 -1.17 14.99
C LEU A 9 -4.66 -0.76 15.42
N ILE A 10 -3.76 -0.58 14.45
CA ILE A 10 -2.46 0.07 14.63
C ILE A 10 -2.64 1.57 14.41
N THR A 11 -2.38 2.37 15.43
CA THR A 11 -2.57 3.83 15.39
C THR A 11 -1.32 4.59 14.93
N ARG A 12 -0.14 3.99 15.12
CA ARG A 12 1.17 4.67 15.05
C ARG A 12 1.35 5.83 16.04
N ASN A 13 0.49 5.93 17.05
CA ASN A 13 0.70 6.79 18.23
C ASN A 13 1.46 6.00 19.30
N GLU A 14 2.57 6.56 19.82
CA GLU A 14 3.40 5.91 20.85
C GLU A 14 2.64 5.66 22.16
N GLU A 15 1.69 6.51 22.52
CA GLU A 15 0.92 6.39 23.76
C GLU A 15 -0.11 5.26 23.70
N ILE A 16 -0.71 5.06 22.52
CA ILE A 16 -1.76 4.05 22.29
C ILE A 16 -1.47 3.34 20.97
N PRO A 17 -0.43 2.50 20.90
CA PRO A 17 0.06 1.95 19.62
C PRO A 17 -0.93 0.98 18.98
N ILE A 18 -1.73 0.29 19.79
CA ILE A 18 -2.69 -0.72 19.36
C ILE A 18 -4.02 -0.57 20.11
N ILE A 19 -5.13 -0.74 19.40
CA ILE A 19 -6.48 -0.85 19.97
C ILE A 19 -7.08 -2.19 19.51
N GLU A 20 -7.31 -3.12 20.44
CA GLU A 20 -7.74 -4.50 20.11
C GLU A 20 -9.10 -4.57 19.38
N ASN A 21 -10.08 -3.76 19.81
CA ASN A 21 -11.38 -3.62 19.16
C ASN A 21 -11.52 -2.23 18.49
N GLY A 22 -10.49 -1.87 17.72
CA GLY A 22 -10.32 -0.55 17.17
C GLY A 22 -11.22 -0.27 15.96
N CYS A 23 -11.45 1.01 15.73
CA CYS A 23 -12.20 1.53 14.60
C CYS A 23 -11.60 2.85 14.11
N VAL A 24 -11.70 3.07 12.80
CA VAL A 24 -11.33 4.29 12.11
C VAL A 24 -12.59 4.89 11.49
N ALA A 25 -12.88 6.14 11.84
CA ALA A 25 -13.90 6.95 11.20
C ALA A 25 -13.28 7.75 10.04
N ILE A 26 -13.88 7.64 8.86
CA ILE A 26 -13.37 8.21 7.61
C ILE A 26 -14.42 9.16 7.04
N ASP A 27 -14.03 10.41 6.86
CA ASP A 27 -14.82 11.44 6.21
C ASP A 27 -14.18 11.85 4.88
N GLY A 28 -14.81 11.44 3.78
CA GLY A 28 -14.27 11.58 2.44
C GLY A 28 -12.88 10.93 2.31
N LYS A 29 -11.84 11.77 2.29
CA LYS A 29 -10.43 11.36 2.12
C LYS A 29 -9.60 11.44 3.40
N LYS A 30 -10.20 11.85 4.53
CA LYS A 30 -9.48 12.07 5.79
C LYS A 30 -9.96 11.10 6.87
N ILE A 31 -9.03 10.72 7.73
CA ILE A 31 -9.37 10.08 9.00
C ILE A 31 -9.91 11.17 9.92
N ALA A 32 -11.16 11.05 10.34
CA ALA A 32 -11.81 11.99 11.25
C ALA A 32 -11.48 11.65 12.71
N GLU A 33 -11.48 10.36 13.06
CA GLU A 33 -11.25 9.89 14.42
C GLU A 33 -10.82 8.42 14.43
N VAL A 34 -10.10 8.02 15.47
CA VAL A 34 -9.77 6.62 15.76
C VAL A 34 -10.13 6.31 17.21
N GLY A 35 -10.54 5.08 17.50
CA GLY A 35 -10.94 4.71 18.85
C GLY A 35 -11.53 3.31 18.95
N LEU A 36 -12.25 3.05 20.04
CA LEU A 36 -13.00 1.82 20.20
C LEU A 36 -14.21 1.79 19.25
N THR A 37 -14.49 0.62 18.69
CA THR A 37 -15.57 0.43 17.71
C THR A 37 -16.92 0.82 18.26
N GLU A 38 -17.26 0.40 19.48
CA GLU A 38 -18.55 0.71 20.08
C GLU A 38 -18.76 2.22 20.22
N LYS A 39 -17.75 2.95 20.73
CA LYS A 39 -17.80 4.41 20.89
C LYS A 39 -18.00 5.13 19.55
N LEU A 40 -17.30 4.70 18.50
CA LEU A 40 -17.41 5.32 17.18
C LEU A 40 -18.73 4.97 16.47
N LYS A 41 -19.27 3.76 16.68
CA LYS A 41 -20.60 3.40 16.15
C LYS A 41 -21.72 4.21 16.81
N GLU A 42 -21.61 4.47 18.11
CA GLU A 42 -22.55 5.33 18.83
C GLU A 42 -22.46 6.79 18.35
N LYS A 43 -21.24 7.35 18.31
CA LYS A 43 -21.01 8.74 17.90
C LYS A 43 -21.39 9.02 16.45
N TYR A 44 -21.13 8.07 15.55
CA TYR A 44 -21.41 8.19 14.12
C TYR A 44 -22.54 7.25 13.69
N ALA A 45 -23.66 7.32 14.41
CA ALA A 45 -24.85 6.53 14.10
C ALA A 45 -25.29 6.72 12.64
N GLY A 46 -25.62 5.62 11.96
CA GLY A 46 -26.01 5.62 10.54
C GLY A 46 -24.85 5.69 9.54
N ALA A 47 -23.59 5.79 10.00
CA ALA A 47 -22.44 5.64 9.12
C ALA A 47 -22.39 4.24 8.50
N ARG A 48 -21.95 4.15 7.24
CA ARG A 48 -21.66 2.85 6.62
C ARG A 48 -20.58 2.15 7.43
N PHE A 49 -20.78 0.88 7.74
CA PHE A 49 -19.86 0.09 8.56
C PHE A 49 -19.23 -1.05 7.77
N ILE A 50 -17.91 -1.19 7.89
CA ILE A 50 -17.13 -2.34 7.41
C ILE A 50 -16.62 -3.10 8.63
N ASP A 51 -17.00 -4.37 8.73
CA ASP A 51 -16.57 -5.25 9.80
C ASP A 51 -15.18 -5.85 9.46
N ALA A 52 -14.21 -5.53 10.31
CA ALA A 52 -12.83 -6.03 10.25
C ALA A 52 -12.53 -7.00 11.40
N LYS A 53 -13.56 -7.64 11.99
CA LYS A 53 -13.37 -8.66 13.02
C LYS A 53 -12.38 -9.75 12.58
N GLY A 54 -11.41 -10.03 13.47
CA GLY A 54 -10.34 -10.99 13.20
C GLY A 54 -9.29 -10.51 12.19
N LYS A 55 -9.32 -9.23 11.79
CA LYS A 55 -8.37 -8.61 10.86
C LYS A 55 -7.60 -7.47 11.54
N LEU A 56 -6.55 -7.03 10.86
CA LEU A 56 -5.73 -5.89 11.23
C LEU A 56 -6.16 -4.66 10.44
N ILE A 57 -6.34 -3.53 11.14
CA ILE A 57 -6.52 -2.20 10.55
C ILE A 57 -5.20 -1.47 10.75
N MET A 58 -4.54 -1.07 9.67
CA MET A 58 -3.23 -0.44 9.72
C MET A 58 -3.07 0.58 8.59
N PRO A 59 -2.12 1.53 8.70
CA PRO A 59 -1.74 2.36 7.57
C PRO A 59 -1.32 1.50 6.38
N GLY A 60 -1.66 1.93 5.17
CA GLY A 60 -1.11 1.33 3.96
C GLY A 60 0.40 1.46 3.93
N PHE A 61 1.08 0.49 3.33
CA PHE A 61 2.53 0.58 3.13
C PHE A 61 2.87 1.72 2.17
N ILE A 62 3.98 2.41 2.47
CA ILE A 62 4.55 3.44 1.61
C ILE A 62 5.71 2.82 0.84
N ASN A 63 5.57 2.71 -0.48
CA ASN A 63 6.67 2.34 -1.35
C ASN A 63 7.47 3.61 -1.70
N THR A 64 8.68 3.73 -1.15
CA THR A 64 9.53 4.92 -1.30
C THR A 64 10.34 4.94 -2.60
N HIS A 65 10.43 3.82 -3.32
CA HIS A 65 11.19 3.73 -4.55
C HIS A 65 10.74 2.56 -5.42
N MET A 66 10.32 2.84 -6.66
CA MET A 66 9.92 1.83 -7.64
C MET A 66 10.18 2.33 -9.05
N HIS A 67 10.48 1.38 -9.95
CA HIS A 67 10.45 1.58 -11.40
C HIS A 67 9.26 0.79 -11.96
N TYR A 68 8.11 1.41 -12.18
CA TYR A 68 6.86 0.70 -12.49
C TYR A 68 6.97 -0.23 -13.71
N TYR A 69 7.58 0.25 -14.81
CA TYR A 69 7.77 -0.54 -16.04
C TYR A 69 8.62 -1.80 -15.85
N SER A 70 9.42 -1.86 -14.78
CA SER A 70 10.20 -3.08 -14.45
C SER A 70 9.31 -4.29 -14.16
N THR A 71 8.02 -4.08 -13.86
CA THR A 71 7.04 -5.16 -13.68
C THR A 71 6.97 -6.07 -14.91
N PHE A 72 7.11 -5.52 -16.13
CA PHE A 72 7.12 -6.30 -17.37
C PHE A 72 8.41 -7.10 -17.59
N ALA A 73 9.50 -6.71 -16.93
CA ALA A 73 10.78 -7.41 -17.03
C ALA A 73 10.85 -8.66 -16.13
N ARG A 74 9.83 -8.91 -15.30
CA ARG A 74 9.83 -10.07 -14.41
C ARG A 74 9.84 -11.37 -15.21
N GLY A 75 10.91 -12.15 -15.07
CA GLY A 75 11.07 -13.43 -15.76
C GLY A 75 11.54 -13.32 -17.20
N ILE A 76 11.91 -12.12 -17.66
CA ILE A 76 12.49 -11.93 -18.99
C ILE A 76 13.81 -12.69 -19.10
N ALA A 77 13.98 -13.46 -20.18
CA ALA A 77 15.26 -14.08 -20.47
C ALA A 77 16.28 -12.99 -20.83
N ASN A 78 17.46 -13.05 -20.22
CA ASN A 78 18.56 -12.14 -20.52
C ASN A 78 19.72 -12.95 -21.10
N ASP A 79 20.17 -12.58 -22.29
CA ASP A 79 21.27 -13.19 -23.02
C ASP A 79 22.65 -12.64 -22.61
N SER A 80 22.68 -11.65 -21.71
CA SER A 80 23.92 -11.06 -21.21
C SER A 80 24.69 -12.06 -20.32
N PRO A 81 26.03 -12.02 -20.33
CA PRO A 81 26.83 -12.77 -19.36
C PRO A 81 26.42 -12.47 -17.91
N PRO A 82 26.67 -13.39 -16.97
CA PRO A 82 26.41 -13.16 -15.55
C PRO A 82 27.01 -11.83 -15.08
N ALA A 83 26.16 -10.96 -14.53
CA ALA A 83 26.57 -9.62 -14.10
C ALA A 83 27.56 -9.71 -12.93
N LYS A 84 28.63 -8.93 -12.97
CA LYS A 84 29.64 -8.83 -11.89
C LYS A 84 29.49 -7.55 -11.07
N LYS A 85 28.81 -6.55 -11.62
CA LYS A 85 28.51 -5.26 -10.98
C LYS A 85 27.19 -4.70 -11.49
N PHE A 86 26.63 -3.74 -10.76
CA PHE A 86 25.35 -3.12 -11.07
C PHE A 86 25.28 -2.57 -12.51
N SER A 87 26.37 -1.94 -12.99
CA SER A 87 26.42 -1.42 -14.36
C SER A 87 26.25 -2.47 -15.45
N ASP A 88 26.58 -3.73 -15.16
CA ASP A 88 26.42 -4.82 -16.12
C ASP A 88 24.93 -5.14 -16.29
N ILE A 89 24.14 -5.09 -15.21
CA ILE A 89 22.67 -5.24 -15.25
C ILE A 89 22.06 -4.07 -16.03
N LEU A 90 22.52 -2.84 -15.77
CA LEU A 90 22.05 -1.65 -16.49
C LEU A 90 22.27 -1.80 -18.01
N LYS A 91 23.48 -2.16 -18.42
CA LYS A 91 23.84 -2.30 -19.84
C LYS A 91 23.22 -3.51 -20.52
N GLY A 92 23.10 -4.61 -19.79
CA GLY A 92 22.64 -5.90 -20.31
C GLY A 92 21.12 -6.01 -20.38
N LEU A 93 20.40 -5.33 -19.50
CA LEU A 93 18.94 -5.40 -19.41
C LEU A 93 18.29 -4.02 -19.47
N TRP A 94 18.47 -3.19 -18.44
CA TRP A 94 17.63 -2.00 -18.23
C TRP A 94 17.74 -0.98 -19.36
N TRP A 95 18.94 -0.55 -19.74
CA TRP A 95 19.12 0.42 -20.82
C TRP A 95 18.66 -0.09 -22.19
N ARG A 96 18.62 -1.41 -22.40
CA ARG A 96 18.07 -1.98 -23.65
C ARG A 96 16.55 -1.88 -23.63
N LEU A 97 15.93 -2.26 -22.51
CA LEU A 97 14.48 -2.15 -22.31
C LEU A 97 14.02 -0.68 -22.37
N ASP A 98 14.68 0.20 -21.62
CA ASP A 98 14.36 1.63 -21.54
C ASP A 98 14.35 2.31 -22.91
N LYS A 99 15.21 1.86 -23.85
CA LYS A 99 15.30 2.41 -25.21
C LYS A 99 14.14 2.01 -26.13
N VAL A 100 13.42 0.95 -25.80
CA VAL A 100 12.33 0.43 -26.63
C VAL A 100 10.95 0.63 -26.00
N LEU A 101 10.89 1.15 -24.76
CA LEU A 101 9.63 1.51 -24.12
C LEU A 101 8.90 2.60 -24.92
N THR A 102 7.61 2.40 -25.08
CA THR A 102 6.68 3.38 -25.63
C THR A 102 5.94 4.10 -24.51
N LEU A 103 5.24 5.20 -24.84
CA LEU A 103 4.35 5.87 -23.89
C LEU A 103 3.19 4.98 -23.44
N GLU A 104 2.76 4.04 -24.29
CA GLU A 104 1.74 3.06 -23.95
C GLU A 104 2.25 2.08 -22.89
N ASP A 105 3.49 1.60 -23.02
CA ASP A 105 4.11 0.74 -22.01
C ASP A 105 4.24 1.46 -20.65
N VAL A 106 4.60 2.74 -20.65
CA VAL A 106 4.68 3.55 -19.42
C VAL A 106 3.30 3.74 -18.80
N TYR A 107 2.26 3.93 -19.60
CA TYR A 107 0.89 4.09 -19.11
C TYR A 107 0.36 2.82 -18.42
N TYR A 108 0.69 1.64 -18.95
CA TYR A 108 0.27 0.35 -18.37
C TYR A 108 1.15 -0.14 -17.22
N SER A 109 2.30 0.49 -17.01
CA SER A 109 3.23 0.09 -15.96
C SER A 109 2.79 0.40 -14.54
#